data_AF-W7Q224-F1
#
_entry.id   AF-W7Q224-F1
#
_cell.length_a   1.000
_cell.length_b   1.000
_cell.length_c   1.000
_cell.angle_alpha   90.00
_cell.angle_beta   90.00
_cell.angle_gamma   90.00
#
_symmetry.space_group_name_H-M   'P 1'
#
loop_
_entity.id
_entity.type
_entity.pdbx_description
1 polymer ?
#
loop_
_entity_poly.entity_id
_entity_poly.type
_entity_poly.pdbx_seq_one_letter_code
_entity_poly.pdbx_strand_id
1 'polypeptide(L)' 'MGLMVESHIGWGSQKILDDRSQMQYGVSVTDACIDWDTTEEAMNRMATKLKPVLASRDDT' A
#
# COMPACT_ATOMS: atom_id res chain seq x y z
N MET A 1 9.76 -5.61 -15.27
CA MET A 1 9.67 -4.47 -14.33
C MET A 1 8.53 -4.74 -13.36
N GLY A 2 8.75 -4.51 -12.08
CA GLY A 2 7.74 -4.60 -11.04
C GLY A 2 7.90 -3.44 -10.07
N LEU A 3 6.89 -3.23 -9.23
CA LEU A 3 6.90 -2.22 -8.17
C LEU A 3 6.54 -2.87 -6.85
N MET A 4 7.04 -2.28 -5.77
CA MET A 4 6.74 -2.66 -4.40
C MET A 4 6.09 -1.44 -3.72
N VAL A 5 5.08 -1.69 -2.90
CA VAL A 5 4.37 -0.65 -2.15
C VAL A 5 4.32 -1.08 -0.68
N GLU A 6 4.68 -0.17 0.21
CA GLU A 6 4.52 -0.36 1.65
C GLU A 6 3.14 0.15 2.07
N SER A 7 2.26 -0.77 2.44
CA SER A 7 0.91 -0.49 2.89
C SER A 7 0.60 -1.19 4.21
N HIS A 8 -0.33 -0.61 4.97
CA HIS A 8 -0.88 -1.20 6.18
C HIS A 8 -2.35 -0.77 6.31
N ILE A 9 -3.05 -1.25 7.33
CA ILE A 9 -4.46 -0.91 7.56
C ILE A 9 -4.64 0.61 7.77
N GLY A 10 -3.80 1.22 8.60
CA GLY A 10 -3.80 2.63 8.95
C GLY A 10 -2.56 3.35 8.44
N TRP A 11 -2.71 4.66 8.27
CA TRP A 11 -1.70 5.52 7.63
C TRP A 11 -0.50 5.78 8.52
N GLY A 12 0.67 5.91 7.89
CA GLY A 12 1.89 6.40 8.52
C GLY A 12 2.62 5.33 9.32
N SER A 13 3.29 5.77 10.39
CA SER A 13 3.95 4.89 11.36
C SER A 13 3.84 5.42 12.78
N GLN A 14 4.08 4.55 13.75
CA GLN A 14 4.08 4.81 15.18
C GLN A 14 5.37 4.28 15.82
N LYS A 15 5.71 4.79 17.02
CA LYS A 15 6.78 4.22 17.83
C LYS A 15 6.28 3.01 18.59
N ILE A 16 7.20 2.08 18.91
CA ILE A 16 6.91 1.01 19.86
C ILE A 16 6.84 1.64 21.25
N LEU A 17 5.68 1.54 21.90
CA LEU A 17 5.45 2.01 23.26
C LEU A 17 5.60 0.86 24.26
N ASP A 18 6.08 1.15 25.46
CA ASP A 18 6.20 0.15 26.54
C ASP A 18 4.82 -0.43 26.91
N ASP A 19 3.82 0.44 27.01
CA ASP A 19 2.41 0.05 27.12
C ASP A 19 1.82 -0.22 25.74
N ARG A 20 1.81 -1.51 25.36
CA ARG A 20 1.27 -1.96 24.06
C ARG A 20 -0.22 -1.71 23.88
N SER A 21 -0.97 -1.50 24.97
CA SER A 21 -2.41 -1.20 24.87
C SER A 21 -2.71 0.18 24.27
N GLN A 22 -1.71 1.07 24.27
CA GLN A 22 -1.80 2.40 23.68
C GLN A 22 -1.39 2.44 22.21
N MET A 23 -0.89 1.32 21.66
CA MET A 23 -0.51 1.24 20.26
C MET A 23 -1.75 1.19 19.38
N GLN A 24 -1.70 1.90 18.27
CA GLN A 24 -2.78 1.93 17.30
C GLN A 24 -2.73 0.64 16.48
N TYR A 25 -3.81 -0.13 16.51
CA TYR A 25 -3.91 -1.31 15.67
C TYR A 25 -3.83 -0.91 14.20
N GLY A 26 -3.03 -1.65 13.43
CA GLY A 26 -2.98 -1.42 12.00
C GLY A 26 -2.06 -0.28 11.54
N VAL A 27 -1.21 0.30 12.40
CA VAL A 27 -0.23 1.32 12.00
C VAL A 27 1.20 0.76 12.10
N SER A 28 2.00 0.94 11.06
CA SER A 28 3.38 0.42 10.98
C SER A 28 4.25 0.90 12.15
N VAL A 29 5.18 0.06 12.63
CA VAL A 29 6.17 0.43 13.67
C VAL A 29 7.56 0.73 13.10
N THR A 30 7.72 0.60 11.79
CA THR A 30 8.96 0.87 11.06
C THR A 30 8.75 2.09 10.16
N ASP A 31 8.75 1.88 8.85
CA ASP A 31 8.55 2.91 7.84
C ASP A 31 7.07 3.24 7.69
N ALA A 32 6.79 4.46 7.24
CA ALA A 32 5.43 4.95 7.08
C ALA A 32 4.75 4.29 5.88
N CYS A 33 3.61 3.65 6.13
CA CYS A 33 2.80 3.01 5.09
C CYS A 33 1.64 3.90 4.64
N ILE A 34 1.15 3.69 3.41
CA ILE A 34 -0.21 4.14 3.05
C ILE A 34 -1.25 3.26 3.74
N ASP A 35 -2.46 3.79 3.94
CA ASP A 35 -3.58 3.05 4.54
C ASP A 35 -4.31 2.14 3.53
N TRP A 36 -5.30 1.40 4.03
CA TRP A 36 -6.04 0.44 3.23
C TRP A 36 -6.83 1.09 2.09
N ASP A 37 -7.55 2.18 2.37
CA ASP A 37 -8.38 2.86 1.37
C ASP A 37 -7.51 3.43 0.24
N THR A 38 -6.36 4.00 0.58
CA THR A 38 -5.39 4.48 -0.42
C THR A 38 -4.76 3.32 -1.20
N THR A 39 -4.52 2.18 -0.55
CA THR A 39 -4.01 0.98 -1.21
C THR A 39 -4.98 0.47 -2.27
N GLU A 40 -6.27 0.36 -1.92
CA GLU A 40 -7.32 -0.05 -2.83
C GLU A 40 -7.42 0.92 -4.01
N GLU A 41 -7.43 2.23 -3.74
CA GLU A 41 -7.46 3.25 -4.78
C GLU A 41 -6.26 3.13 -5.73
N ALA A 42 -5.05 2.98 -5.18
CA ALA A 42 -3.83 2.86 -5.96
C ALA A 42 -3.84 1.62 -6.86
N MET A 43 -4.26 0.46 -6.34
CA MET A 43 -4.34 -0.79 -7.11
C MET A 43 -5.38 -0.69 -8.22
N ASN A 44 -6.58 -0.15 -7.93
CA ASN A 44 -7.62 0.05 -8.93
C ASN A 44 -7.18 1.03 -10.01
N ARG A 45 -6.57 2.16 -9.64
CA ARG A 45 -6.04 3.14 -10.59
C ARG A 45 -4.93 2.55 -11.46
N MET A 46 -4.04 1.75 -10.87
CA MET A 46 -3.00 1.05 -11.62
C MET A 46 -3.62 0.08 -12.63
N ALA A 47 -4.58 -0.75 -12.20
CA ALA A 47 -5.28 -1.68 -13.08
C ALA A 47 -5.97 -0.95 -14.24
N THR A 48 -6.71 0.13 -13.97
CA THR A 48 -7.36 0.95 -15.00
C THR A 48 -6.35 1.52 -16.00
N LYS A 49 -5.23 2.05 -15.52
CA LYS A 49 -4.19 2.66 -16.39
C LYS A 49 -3.43 1.62 -17.20
N LEU A 50 -3.13 0.47 -16.62
CA LEU A 50 -2.35 -0.57 -17.29
C LEU A 50 -3.19 -1.37 -18.28
N LYS A 51 -4.50 -1.55 -18.06
CA LYS A 51 -5.39 -2.35 -18.92
C LYS A 51 -5.22 -2.09 -20.43
N PRO A 52 -5.28 -0.85 -20.96
CA PRO A 52 -5.09 -0.62 -22.40
C PRO A 52 -3.65 -0.87 -22.86
N VAL A 53 -2.65 -0.56 -22.02
CA VAL A 53 -1.23 -0.75 -22.34
C VAL A 53 -0.88 -2.24 -22.41
N LEU A 54 -1.45 -3.04 -21.52
CA LEU A 54 -1.26 -4.48 -21.49
C LEU A 54 -2.00 -5.16 -22.65
N ALA A 55 -3.15 -4.64 -23.08
CA ALA A 55 -3.88 -5.18 -24.22
C ALA A 55 -3.13 -5.03 -25.56
N SER A 56 -2.21 -4.07 -25.67
CA SER A 56 -1.34 -3.88 -26.83
C SER A 56 0.03 -4.53 -26.68
N ARG A 57 0.24 -5.39 -25.68
CA ARG A 57 1.48 -6.17 -25.56
C ARG A 57 1.30 -7.43 -26.39
N ASP A 58 1.73 -7.36 -27.65
CA ASP A 58 1.93 -8.54 -28.47
C ASP A 58 3.16 -9.32 -27.93
N ASP A 59 3.03 -10.64 -27.82
CA ASP A 59 4.13 -11.55 -27.47
C ASP A 59 5.14 -11.59 -28.64
N THR A 60 6.15 -10.73 -28.59
CA THR A 60 7.45 -11.00 -29.25
C THR A 60 8.22 -12.06 -28.50
#